data_AF-A0A358PH76-F1
#
_entry.id   AF-A0A358PH76-F1
#
_cell.length_a   1.000
_cell.length_b   1.000
_cell.length_c   1.000
_cell.angle_alpha   90.00
_cell.angle_beta   90.00
_cell.angle_gamma   90.00
#
_symmetry.space_group_name_H-M   'P 1'
#
loop_
_entity.id
_entity.type
_entity.pdbx_description
1 polymer ?
#
loop_
_entity_poly.entity_id
_entity_poly.type
_entity_poly.pdbx_seq_one_letter_code
_entity_poly.pdbx_strand_id
1 'polypeptide(L)' 'MSPEWRIGNLKIDGIEEIMRRINEEDTFAQREARKITFAELAERYGDAASERAFSIGDYESYLFNKHLEQKYSD' A
#
# COMPACT_ATOMS: atom_id res chain seq x y z
N MET A 1 7.93 10.15 -0.39
CA MET A 1 7.86 8.68 -0.35
C MET A 1 7.10 8.32 0.91
N SER A 2 5.93 7.71 0.75
CA SER A 2 5.03 7.48 1.87
C SER A 2 5.56 6.37 2.78
N PRO A 3 5.50 6.54 4.11
CA PRO A 3 6.16 5.65 5.08
C PRO A 3 5.70 4.19 5.02
N GLU A 4 4.44 3.94 4.68
CA GLU A 4 3.80 2.63 4.51
C GLU A 4 4.45 1.75 3.44
N TRP A 5 5.09 2.37 2.43
CA TRP A 5 5.77 1.69 1.31
C TRP A 5 7.26 1.49 1.56
N ARG A 6 7.79 1.89 2.72
CA ARG A 6 9.21 1.69 3.04
C ARG A 6 9.49 0.21 3.21
N ILE A 7 10.44 -0.30 2.43
CA ILE A 7 10.96 -1.65 2.57
C ILE A 7 11.83 -1.76 3.83
N GLY A 8 12.62 -0.72 4.12
CA GLY A 8 13.51 -0.65 5.28
C GLY A 8 14.56 0.45 5.11
N ASN A 9 15.65 0.37 5.87
CA ASN A 9 16.77 1.29 5.84
C ASN A 9 18.09 0.54 5.62
N LEU A 10 18.72 0.74 4.46
CA LEU A 10 19.99 0.08 4.10
C LEU A 10 21.12 0.24 5.12
N LYS A 11 21.18 1.36 5.85
CA LYS A 11 22.24 1.62 6.84
C LYS A 11 22.00 0.89 8.16
N ILE A 12 20.75 0.54 8.46
CA ILE A 12 20.35 -0.08 9.73
C ILE A 12 20.12 -1.58 9.53
N ASP A 13 19.33 -1.94 8.52
CA ASP A 13 18.90 -3.31 8.23
C ASP A 13 19.94 -4.10 7.40
N GLY A 14 20.79 -3.42 6.64
CA GLY A 14 21.74 -4.05 5.71
C GLY A 14 21.09 -4.53 4.40
N ILE A 15 21.91 -4.81 3.39
CA ILE A 15 21.42 -5.14 2.03
C ILE A 15 20.70 -6.50 1.98
N GLU A 16 21.17 -7.48 2.75
CA GLU A 16 20.60 -8.84 2.75
C GLU A 16 19.16 -8.85 3.26
N GLU A 17 18.86 -8.13 4.34
CA GLU A 17 17.51 -8.01 4.88
C GLU A 17 16.57 -7.24 3.94
N ILE A 18 17.07 -6.18 3.29
CA ILE A 18 16.30 -5.46 2.28
C ILE A 18 15.95 -6.39 1.10
N MET A 19 16.91 -7.19 0.63
CA MET A 19 16.68 -8.15 -0.44
C MET A 19 15.69 -9.25 -0.02
N ARG A 20 15.77 -9.75 1.23
CA ARG A 20 14.80 -10.71 1.77
C ARG A 20 13.38 -10.14 1.73
N ARG A 21 13.17 -8.92 2.25
CA ARG A 21 11.84 -8.28 2.26
C ARG A 21 11.28 -8.07 0.86
N ILE A 22 12.12 -7.74 -0.12
CA ILE A 22 11.70 -7.62 -1.52
C ILE A 22 11.25 -8.98 -2.06
N ASN A 23 12.07 -10.02 -1.89
CA ASN A 23 11.80 -11.35 -2.44
C ASN A 23 10.60 -12.04 -1.78
N GLU A 24 10.43 -11.87 -0.48
CA GLU A 24 9.33 -12.47 0.28
C GLU A 24 8.07 -11.59 0.29
N GLU A 25 8.16 -10.40 -0.31
CA GLU A 25 7.15 -9.34 -0.26
C GLU A 25 6.74 -9.04 1.19
N ASP A 26 7.73 -8.97 2.07
CA ASP A 26 7.57 -8.80 3.52
C ASP A 26 7.71 -7.33 3.92
N THR A 27 6.85 -6.50 3.35
CA THR A 27 6.72 -5.08 3.71
C THR A 27 5.35 -4.78 4.30
N PHE A 28 5.22 -3.65 4.99
CA PHE A 28 3.93 -3.25 5.56
C PHE A 28 2.83 -3.21 4.47
N ALA A 29 3.06 -2.46 3.38
CA ALA A 29 2.12 -2.37 2.28
C ALA A 29 1.75 -3.75 1.69
N GLN A 30 2.74 -4.61 1.41
CA GLN A 30 2.46 -5.93 0.83
C GLN A 30 1.70 -6.86 1.78
N ARG A 31 1.98 -6.79 3.09
CA ARG A 31 1.22 -7.55 4.09
C ARG A 31 -0.23 -7.08 4.19
N GLU A 32 -0.50 -5.78 4.09
CA GLU A 32 -1.88 -5.27 4.08
C GLU A 32 -2.59 -5.60 2.76
N ALA A 33 -1.90 -5.60 1.62
CA ALA A 33 -2.48 -5.98 0.33
C ALA A 33 -3.08 -7.39 0.34
N ARG A 34 -2.46 -8.32 1.07
CA ARG A 34 -2.93 -9.71 1.22
C ARG A 34 -4.17 -9.86 2.10
N LYS A 35 -4.57 -8.81 2.83
CA LYS A 35 -5.66 -8.85 3.82
C LYS A 35 -6.95 -8.19 3.35
N ILE A 36 -6.95 -7.50 2.21
CA ILE A 36 -8.10 -6.71 1.76
C ILE A 36 -8.36 -6.90 0.28
N THR A 37 -9.63 -6.94 -0.10
CA THR A 37 -10.06 -7.05 -1.51
C THR A 37 -10.32 -5.68 -2.13
N PHE A 38 -10.29 -5.59 -3.47
CA PHE A 38 -10.67 -4.35 -4.16
C PHE A 38 -12.13 -3.95 -3.92
N ALA A 39 -13.03 -4.91 -3.71
CA ALA A 39 -14.42 -4.63 -3.37
C ALA A 39 -14.52 -3.89 -2.02
N GLU A 40 -13.82 -4.37 -0.99
CA GLU A 40 -13.77 -3.71 0.32
C GLU A 40 -13.10 -2.33 0.25
N LEU A 41 -12.05 -2.18 -0.57
CA LEU A 41 -11.40 -0.89 -0.80
C LEU A 41 -12.36 0.13 -1.43
N ALA A 42 -13.12 -0.30 -2.44
CA ALA A 42 -14.11 0.56 -3.09
C ALA A 42 -15.27 0.92 -2.16
N GLU A 43 -15.75 -0.03 -1.34
CA GLU A 43 -16.80 0.22 -0.35
C GLU A 43 -16.34 1.24 0.71
N ARG A 44 -15.10 1.15 1.19
CA ARG A 44 -14.60 2.00 2.27
C ARG A 44 -14.13 3.39 1.79
N TYR A 45 -13.49 3.45 0.63
CA TYR A 45 -12.74 4.64 0.20
C TYR A 45 -13.19 5.22 -1.14
N GLY A 46 -14.10 4.53 -1.84
CA GLY A 46 -14.66 4.98 -3.11
C GLY A 46 -15.57 6.19 -2.94
N ASP A 47 -15.63 7.01 -3.99
CA ASP A 47 -16.46 8.21 -4.03
C ASP A 47 -17.05 8.38 -5.43
N ALA A 48 -18.36 8.10 -5.57
CA ALA A 48 -19.08 8.20 -6.83
C ALA A 48 -19.30 9.65 -7.29
N ALA A 49 -19.15 10.62 -6.40
CA ALA A 49 -19.22 12.04 -6.73
C ALA A 49 -17.85 12.61 -7.12
N SER A 50 -16.79 11.79 -7.10
CA SER A 50 -15.45 12.24 -7.45
C SER A 50 -15.35 12.63 -8.91
N GLU A 51 -14.86 13.84 -9.18
CA GLU A 51 -14.56 14.32 -10.54
C GLU A 51 -13.15 13.91 -11.01
N ARG A 52 -12.42 13.11 -10.22
CA ARG A 52 -11.09 12.63 -10.58
C ARG A 52 -11.19 11.59 -11.67
N ALA A 53 -10.54 11.87 -12.81
CA ALA A 53 -10.37 10.89 -13.86
C ALA A 53 -9.24 9.92 -13.49
N PHE A 54 -9.55 8.63 -13.40
CA PHE A 54 -8.58 7.57 -13.14
C PHE A 54 -8.60 6.56 -14.29
N SER A 55 -7.43 5.98 -14.60
CA SER A 55 -7.43 4.63 -15.16
C SER A 55 -7.80 3.61 -14.07
N ILE A 56 -8.20 2.40 -14.44
CA ILE A 56 -8.57 1.36 -13.45
C ILE A 56 -7.41 1.11 -12.47
N GLY A 57 -6.17 0.96 -12.97
CA GLY A 57 -5.00 0.71 -12.12
C GLY A 57 -4.65 1.89 -11.20
N ASP A 58 -4.85 3.13 -11.67
CA ASP A 58 -4.64 4.31 -10.82
C ASP A 58 -5.69 4.39 -9.70
N TYR A 59 -6.92 4.01 -10.00
CA TYR A 59 -8.00 3.98 -9.01
C TYR A 59 -7.76 2.92 -7.95
N GLU A 60 -7.38 1.71 -8.37
CA GLU A 60 -6.99 0.61 -7.46
C GLU A 60 -5.85 1.04 -6.53
N SER A 61 -4.80 1.65 -7.10
CA SER A 61 -3.67 2.18 -6.35
C SER A 61 -4.07 3.30 -5.38
N TYR A 62 -4.96 4.20 -5.82
CA TYR A 62 -5.47 5.30 -5.01
C TYR A 62 -6.25 4.81 -3.78
N LEU A 63 -7.18 3.86 -3.96
CA LEU A 63 -7.95 3.30 -2.85
C LEU A 63 -7.04 2.54 -1.89
N PHE A 64 -6.09 1.78 -2.42
CA PHE A 64 -5.16 1.03 -1.59
C PHE A 64 -4.23 1.94 -0.78
N ASN A 65 -3.74 3.04 -1.37
CA ASN A 65 -2.93 4.01 -0.63
C ASN A 65 -3.70 4.68 0.51
N LYS A 66 -4.98 5.03 0.32
CA LYS A 66 -5.83 5.51 1.41
C LYS A 66 -5.95 4.51 2.55
N HIS A 67 -6.09 3.22 2.21
CA HIS A 67 -6.14 2.16 3.20
C HIS A 67 -4.85 2.07 4.02
N LEU A 68 -3.70 2.12 3.34
CA LEU A 68 -2.39 2.06 3.99
C LEU A 68 -2.13 3.28 4.87
N GLU A 69 -2.46 4.49 4.40
CA GLU A 69 -2.29 5.74 5.16
C GLU A 69 -3.07 5.69 6.49
N GLN A 70 -4.32 5.21 6.45
CA GLN A 70 -5.13 5.02 7.64
C GLN A 70 -4.53 3.97 8.57
N LYS A 71 -4.21 2.78 8.04
CA LYS A 71 -3.68 1.64 8.83
C LYS A 71 -2.30 1.87 9.43
N TYR A 72 -1.46 2.66 8.77
CA TYR A 72 -0.12 2.98 9.27
C TYR A 72 -0.18 4.05 10.38
N SER A 73 -1.26 4.83 10.42
CA SER A 73 -1.48 5.88 11.42
C SER A 73 -2.23 5.41 12.67
N ASP A 74 -2.82 4.21 12.62
CA ASP A 74 -3.47 3.51 13.74
C ASP A 74 -2.44 2.80 14.64
#